data_AF-A0A2U9BJI7-F1
#
_entry.id   AF-A0A2U9BJI7-F1
#
_cell.length_a   1.000
_cell.length_b   1.000
_cell.length_c   1.000
_cell.angle_alpha   90.00
_cell.angle_beta   90.00
_cell.angle_gamma   90.00
#
_symmetry.space_group_name_H-M   'P 1'
#
loop_
_entity.id
_entity.type
_entity.pdbx_description
1 polymer ?
#
loop_
_entity_poly.entity_id
_entity_poly.type
_entity_poly.pdbx_seq_one_letter_code
_entity_poly.pdbx_strand_id
1 'polypeptide(L)'
;MRRAAFLHIVACSAADMAGGVRRKSPGSASPLWAKLHSLWQGKHLVLFKTEYTLLVLSVLWFLEIGINVWVIHKVAYTEIDWKAYMDEVEGVINGTYDYTQLKGDTGPLVYPAGFVYIFTALYYITSHGVNIRLAQYIFAVFYLVTLLLVFRIYHRTKKVPPYVFFFVCCASYRIHSIFVLRLFNDPVAMMLLFAAVNLFMDGHWTLGCGLYSLAVSVKMNVLLFAPGLLFLLLSEFGLIRTIPKLSLCAGIQLFLGLPFLLDNPIGYVSRAFDLGRQFMFKWTVNWRFLPEWLFLNRYLHFLLLAAHLLTLLLFVFRRWKRPGVSIFELLKDPGKRKIPPRENTVDHILLFHFNKTLLLVNWLKHK
;
A
#
# COMPACT_ATOMS: atom_id res chain seq x y z
N MET A 1 -13.15 69.31 -6.93
CA MET A 1 -14.10 70.34 -7.43
C MET A 1 -13.55 70.82 -8.77
N ARG A 2 -14.19 70.79 -9.95
CA ARG A 2 -15.56 70.61 -10.47
C ARG A 2 -15.38 69.82 -11.81
N ARG A 3 -16.14 68.75 -12.10
CA ARG A 3 -17.41 68.71 -12.89
C ARG A 3 -17.29 69.43 -14.25
N ALA A 4 -17.81 68.98 -15.40
CA ALA A 4 -18.59 67.83 -15.88
C ALA A 4 -18.71 68.08 -17.42
N ALA A 5 -18.52 67.09 -18.30
CA ALA A 5 -19.55 66.27 -18.96
C ALA A 5 -20.37 66.93 -20.09
N PHE A 6 -20.57 66.13 -21.16
CA PHE A 6 -21.84 65.83 -21.85
C PHE A 6 -22.06 66.26 -23.33
N LEU A 7 -22.68 65.29 -24.06
CA LEU A 7 -23.38 65.26 -25.37
C LEU A 7 -22.56 65.15 -26.67
N HIS A 8 -22.49 64.03 -27.41
CA HIS A 8 -23.45 63.18 -28.17
C HIS A 8 -23.94 63.75 -29.53
N ILE A 9 -24.04 62.85 -30.55
CA ILE A 9 -24.82 62.86 -31.82
C ILE A 9 -24.09 63.42 -33.06
N VAL A 10 -24.17 62.92 -34.31
CA VAL A 10 -24.67 61.71 -35.03
C VAL A 10 -24.08 61.81 -36.46
N ALA A 11 -23.75 60.68 -37.11
CA ALA A 11 -23.83 60.47 -38.56
C ALA A 11 -23.76 58.95 -38.79
N CYS A 12 -24.84 58.20 -39.03
CA CYS A 12 -25.78 58.21 -40.15
C CYS A 12 -25.10 58.07 -41.52
N SER A 13 -25.00 56.83 -42.01
CA SER A 13 -25.20 56.52 -43.42
C SER A 13 -26.03 55.25 -43.51
N ALA A 14 -27.14 55.39 -44.22
CA ALA A 14 -28.16 54.40 -44.47
C ALA A 14 -27.89 53.63 -45.78
N ALA A 15 -28.75 52.63 -46.02
CA ALA A 15 -28.88 51.75 -47.19
C ALA A 15 -27.92 50.54 -47.17
N ASP A 16 -28.36 49.28 -47.08
CA ASP A 16 -29.50 48.67 -47.75
C ASP A 16 -30.28 47.64 -46.90
N MET A 17 -31.60 47.67 -47.06
CA MET A 17 -32.56 46.64 -46.63
C MET A 17 -32.98 45.82 -47.84
N ALA A 18 -32.65 44.52 -47.89
CA ALA A 18 -33.45 43.50 -48.58
C ALA A 18 -33.00 42.08 -48.22
N GLY A 19 -33.95 41.24 -47.78
CA GLY A 19 -33.91 39.78 -48.00
C GLY A 19 -33.11 38.95 -47.01
N GLY A 20 -33.78 38.45 -45.96
CA GLY A 20 -33.17 37.60 -44.94
C GLY A 20 -32.75 36.21 -45.42
N VAL A 21 -31.53 35.81 -45.01
CA VAL A 21 -31.25 34.46 -44.53
C VAL A 21 -30.39 34.62 -43.28
N ARG A 22 -31.00 34.46 -42.10
CA ARG A 22 -30.28 34.42 -40.82
C ARG A 22 -29.44 33.14 -40.82
N ARG A 23 -28.18 33.23 -41.28
CA ARG A 23 -27.19 32.16 -41.09
C ARG A 23 -27.11 31.91 -39.58
N LYS A 24 -27.58 30.74 -39.13
CA LYS A 24 -27.31 30.23 -37.79
C LYS A 24 -25.81 30.32 -37.57
N SER A 25 -25.40 31.16 -36.62
CA SER A 25 -24.08 31.07 -35.99
C SER A 25 -23.84 29.61 -35.61
N PRO A 26 -22.70 29.00 -35.97
CA PRO A 26 -22.43 27.62 -35.56
C PRO A 26 -22.50 27.60 -34.05
N GLY A 27 -23.42 26.80 -33.52
CA GLY A 27 -23.70 26.74 -32.09
C GLY A 27 -22.38 26.60 -31.35
N SER A 28 -22.16 27.48 -30.37
CA SER A 28 -21.02 27.38 -29.47
C SER A 28 -20.96 25.93 -28.99
N ALA A 29 -19.95 25.18 -29.42
CA ALA A 29 -19.70 23.85 -28.90
C ALA A 29 -19.75 23.97 -27.37
N SER A 30 -20.52 23.11 -26.72
CA SER A 30 -20.69 23.19 -25.27
C SER A 30 -19.29 23.30 -24.63
N PRO A 31 -19.12 24.06 -23.53
CA PRO A 31 -17.80 24.26 -22.92
C PRO A 31 -17.07 22.93 -22.67
N LEU A 32 -17.83 21.86 -22.42
CA LEU A 32 -17.39 20.47 -22.33
C LEU A 32 -16.81 19.91 -23.64
N TRP A 33 -17.49 20.10 -24.78
CA TRP A 33 -17.01 19.66 -26.09
C TRP A 33 -15.74 20.38 -26.54
N ALA A 34 -15.63 21.69 -26.28
CA ALA A 34 -14.41 22.45 -26.54
C ALA A 34 -13.24 21.98 -25.66
N LYS A 35 -13.50 21.68 -24.38
CA LYS A 35 -12.50 21.10 -23.45
C LYS A 35 -12.06 19.69 -23.86
N LEU A 36 -13.01 18.85 -24.30
CA LEU A 36 -12.75 17.51 -24.84
C LEU A 36 -11.89 17.58 -26.11
N HIS A 37 -12.19 18.50 -27.03
CA HIS A 37 -11.42 18.67 -28.26
C HIS A 37 -10.00 19.22 -27.99
N SER A 38 -9.85 20.12 -27.02
CA SER A 38 -8.54 20.59 -26.51
C SER A 38 -7.72 19.46 -25.87
N LEU A 39 -8.36 18.61 -25.05
CA LEU A 39 -7.72 17.44 -24.44
C LEU A 39 -7.31 16.39 -25.50
N TRP A 40 -8.11 16.23 -26.56
CA TRP A 40 -7.81 15.34 -27.69
C TRP A 40 -6.58 15.79 -28.50
N GLN A 41 -6.48 17.10 -28.77
CA GLN A 41 -5.31 17.70 -29.42
C GLN A 41 -4.03 17.60 -28.55
N GLY A 42 -4.20 17.59 -27.22
CA GLY A 42 -3.13 17.45 -26.23
C GLY A 42 -2.93 16.05 -25.63
N LYS A 43 -3.38 14.97 -26.29
CA LYS A 43 -3.37 13.60 -25.73
C LYS A 43 -2.01 13.14 -25.16
N HIS A 44 -0.91 13.59 -25.77
CA HIS A 44 0.44 13.29 -25.25
C HIS A 44 0.72 14.01 -23.93
N LEU A 45 0.21 15.23 -23.72
CA LEU A 45 0.40 15.96 -22.47
C LEU A 45 -0.31 15.26 -21.30
N VAL A 46 -1.46 14.63 -21.52
CA VAL A 46 -2.19 13.88 -20.47
C VAL A 46 -1.39 12.66 -19.98
N LEU A 47 -0.62 12.03 -20.87
CA LEU A 47 0.19 10.85 -20.56
C LEU A 47 1.53 11.17 -19.90
N PHE A 48 2.09 12.36 -20.16
CA PHE A 48 3.44 12.73 -19.72
C PHE A 48 3.49 13.84 -18.66
N LYS A 49 2.50 14.74 -18.58
CA LYS A 49 2.49 15.81 -17.57
C LYS A 49 1.86 15.34 -16.26
N THR A 50 2.56 15.63 -15.17
CA THR A 50 2.13 15.27 -13.80
C THR A 50 0.89 16.02 -13.32
N GLU A 51 0.49 17.09 -14.01
CA GLU A 51 -0.73 17.87 -13.75
C GLU A 51 -2.01 17.06 -14.02
N TYR A 52 -1.96 16.13 -14.99
CA TYR A 52 -3.10 15.27 -15.34
C TYR A 52 -3.09 13.92 -14.59
N THR A 53 -2.11 13.69 -13.71
CA THR A 53 -1.97 12.44 -12.96
C THR A 53 -3.26 12.08 -12.22
N LEU A 54 -3.89 13.02 -11.50
CA LEU A 54 -5.12 12.73 -10.76
C LEU A 54 -6.26 12.27 -11.69
N LEU A 55 -6.42 12.91 -12.85
CA LEU A 55 -7.44 12.54 -13.82
C LEU A 55 -7.21 11.12 -14.34
N VAL A 56 -5.97 10.79 -14.74
CA VAL A 56 -5.61 9.45 -15.22
C VAL A 56 -5.85 8.40 -14.12
N LEU A 57 -5.44 8.69 -12.89
CA LEU A 57 -5.64 7.79 -11.75
C LEU A 57 -7.12 7.57 -11.43
N SER A 58 -7.95 8.62 -11.49
CA SER A 58 -9.40 8.50 -11.27
C SER A 58 -10.05 7.62 -12.34
N VAL A 59 -9.72 7.82 -13.62
CA VAL A 59 -10.26 6.99 -14.72
C VAL A 59 -9.83 5.53 -14.55
N LEU A 60 -8.55 5.28 -14.27
CA LEU A 60 -8.04 3.92 -14.02
C LEU A 60 -8.76 3.27 -12.83
N TRP A 61 -8.97 4.01 -11.74
CA TRP A 61 -9.66 3.48 -10.57
C TRP A 61 -11.12 3.06 -10.87
N PHE A 62 -11.88 3.86 -11.64
CA PHE A 62 -13.23 3.47 -12.05
C PHE A 62 -13.24 2.25 -13.00
N LEU A 63 -12.27 2.16 -13.91
CA LEU A 63 -12.11 0.98 -14.76
C LEU A 63 -11.83 -0.28 -13.94
N GLU A 64 -10.99 -0.17 -12.91
CA GLU A 64 -10.66 -1.26 -12.01
C GLU A 64 -11.88 -1.78 -11.23
N ILE A 65 -12.87 -0.94 -10.91
CA ILE A 65 -14.14 -1.42 -10.36
C ILE A 65 -14.83 -2.38 -11.33
N GLY A 66 -14.94 -1.98 -12.60
CA GLY A 66 -15.55 -2.79 -13.65
C GLY A 66 -14.80 -4.11 -13.88
N ILE A 67 -13.46 -4.06 -13.86
CA ILE A 67 -12.61 -5.25 -13.98
C ILE A 67 -12.82 -6.19 -12.79
N ASN A 68 -12.84 -5.69 -11.56
CA ASN A 68 -13.07 -6.53 -10.38
C ASN A 68 -14.43 -7.23 -10.44
N VAL A 69 -15.50 -6.50 -10.80
CA VAL A 69 -16.83 -7.09 -10.99
C VAL A 69 -16.80 -8.15 -12.11
N TRP A 70 -16.16 -7.86 -13.24
CA TRP A 70 -16.03 -8.82 -14.34
C TRP A 70 -15.27 -10.09 -13.91
N VAL A 71 -14.14 -9.95 -13.23
CA VAL A 71 -13.34 -11.08 -12.71
C VAL A 71 -14.17 -11.93 -11.76
N ILE A 72 -14.90 -11.31 -10.82
CA ILE A 72 -15.79 -12.01 -9.89
C ILE A 72 -16.81 -12.85 -10.67
N HIS A 73 -17.48 -12.30 -11.67
CA HIS A 73 -18.54 -13.02 -12.37
C HIS A 73 -18.06 -14.01 -13.45
N LYS A 74 -16.87 -13.82 -14.03
CA LYS A 74 -16.42 -14.58 -15.20
C LYS A 74 -15.28 -15.54 -14.92
N VAL A 75 -14.51 -15.35 -13.85
CA VAL A 75 -13.39 -16.22 -13.50
C VAL A 75 -13.77 -17.11 -12.32
N ALA A 76 -13.46 -18.40 -12.44
CA ALA A 76 -13.73 -19.35 -11.38
C ALA A 76 -12.92 -19.01 -10.12
N TYR A 77 -13.60 -19.08 -8.97
CA TYR A 77 -12.96 -18.97 -7.68
C TYR A 77 -11.99 -20.13 -7.47
N THR A 78 -10.81 -19.86 -6.90
CA THR A 78 -9.81 -20.88 -6.61
C THR A 78 -9.54 -20.88 -5.11
N GLU A 79 -10.15 -21.86 -4.43
CA GLU A 79 -9.93 -22.09 -3.01
C GLU A 79 -8.48 -22.48 -2.75
N ILE A 80 -7.83 -21.76 -1.83
CA ILE A 80 -6.49 -22.13 -1.33
C ILE A 80 -6.53 -22.06 0.19
N ASP A 81 -6.59 -20.85 0.75
CA ASP A 81 -6.46 -20.65 2.19
C ASP A 81 -7.75 -20.13 2.86
N TRP A 82 -8.81 -19.76 2.12
CA TRP A 82 -9.98 -19.13 2.72
C TRP A 82 -10.67 -20.06 3.71
N LYS A 83 -10.93 -21.32 3.34
CA LYS A 83 -11.48 -22.32 4.26
C LYS A 83 -10.60 -22.53 5.48
N ALA A 84 -9.29 -22.70 5.27
CA ALA A 84 -8.35 -22.85 6.37
C ALA A 84 -8.39 -21.64 7.32
N TYR A 85 -8.52 -20.41 6.81
CA TYR A 85 -8.69 -19.23 7.64
C TYR A 85 -9.99 -19.26 8.45
N MET A 86 -11.09 -19.75 7.87
CA MET A 86 -12.37 -19.88 8.57
C MET A 86 -12.27 -20.92 9.69
N ASP A 87 -11.66 -22.08 9.43
CA ASP A 87 -11.46 -23.14 10.42
C ASP A 87 -10.56 -22.66 11.58
N GLU A 88 -9.48 -21.95 11.26
CA GLU A 88 -8.54 -21.38 12.24
C GLU A 88 -9.25 -20.39 13.18
N VAL A 89 -10.09 -19.49 12.65
CA VAL A 89 -10.83 -18.53 13.49
C VAL A 89 -12.00 -19.17 14.21
N GLU A 90 -12.65 -20.18 13.63
CA GLU A 90 -13.70 -20.95 14.29
C GLU A 90 -13.17 -21.66 15.54
N GLY A 91 -11.95 -22.21 15.49
CA GLY A 91 -11.28 -22.75 16.68
C GLY A 91 -11.18 -21.73 17.83
N VAL A 92 -10.86 -20.47 17.52
CA VAL A 92 -10.80 -19.39 18.52
C VAL A 92 -12.20 -19.03 19.03
N ILE A 93 -13.19 -18.94 18.15
CA ILE A 93 -14.59 -18.67 18.50
C ILE A 93 -15.12 -19.75 19.45
N ASN A 94 -14.71 -21.00 19.26
CA ASN A 94 -15.06 -22.15 20.12
C ASN A 94 -14.27 -22.20 21.44
N GLY A 95 -13.39 -21.22 21.70
CA GLY A 95 -12.69 -21.07 22.97
C GLY A 95 -11.26 -21.63 23.00
N THR A 96 -10.69 -22.04 21.86
CA THR A 96 -9.29 -22.46 21.79
C THR A 96 -8.36 -21.26 21.61
N TYR A 97 -7.63 -20.90 22.66
CA TYR A 97 -6.64 -19.82 22.62
C TYR A 97 -5.19 -20.32 22.46
N ASP A 98 -4.97 -21.63 22.52
CA ASP A 98 -3.66 -22.23 22.27
C ASP A 98 -3.37 -22.29 20.76
N TYR A 99 -2.47 -21.41 20.30
CA TYR A 99 -2.03 -21.36 18.90
C TYR A 99 -1.42 -22.67 18.37
N THR A 100 -0.97 -23.58 19.25
CA THR A 100 -0.45 -24.87 18.82
C THR A 100 -1.54 -25.84 18.37
N GLN A 101 -2.79 -25.57 18.76
CA GLN A 101 -3.97 -26.39 18.46
C GLN A 101 -4.79 -25.82 17.29
N LEU A 102 -4.64 -24.53 16.99
CA LEU A 102 -5.32 -23.85 15.89
C LEU A 102 -4.69 -24.23 14.54
N LYS A 103 -5.49 -24.88 13.68
CA LYS A 103 -5.08 -25.32 12.33
C LYS A 103 -6.29 -25.44 11.41
N GLY A 104 -6.08 -25.17 10.13
CA GLY A 104 -7.02 -25.48 9.06
C GLY A 104 -6.45 -26.54 8.10
N ASP A 105 -7.16 -26.78 7.01
CA ASP A 105 -6.78 -27.76 5.97
C ASP A 105 -5.38 -27.51 5.37
N THR A 106 -4.92 -26.25 5.34
CA THR A 106 -3.63 -25.88 4.75
C THR A 106 -2.46 -25.83 5.73
N GLY A 107 -2.73 -26.05 7.03
CA GLY A 107 -1.72 -26.12 8.08
C GLY A 107 -2.11 -25.38 9.36
N PRO A 108 -1.14 -25.21 10.29
CA PRO A 108 -1.37 -24.50 11.54
C PRO A 108 -1.47 -22.99 11.33
N LEU A 109 -2.22 -22.32 12.22
CA LEU A 109 -2.30 -20.87 12.30
C LEU A 109 -0.92 -20.27 12.58
N VAL A 110 -0.45 -19.44 11.66
CA VAL A 110 0.87 -18.80 11.73
C VAL A 110 0.84 -17.30 11.45
N TYR A 111 -0.31 -16.71 11.70
CA TYR A 111 -0.53 -15.28 11.60
C TYR A 111 -0.76 -14.72 13.00
N PRO A 112 -0.28 -13.51 13.32
CA PRO A 112 -0.50 -12.96 14.66
C PRO A 112 -1.98 -12.61 14.91
N ALA A 113 -2.29 -12.24 16.15
CA ALA A 113 -3.67 -12.08 16.62
C ALA A 113 -4.55 -11.12 15.81
N GLY A 114 -3.97 -10.11 15.15
CA GLY A 114 -4.73 -9.18 14.31
C GLY A 114 -5.43 -9.88 13.14
N PHE A 115 -4.83 -10.94 12.60
CA PHE A 115 -5.47 -11.78 11.59
C PHE A 115 -6.74 -12.42 12.16
N VAL A 116 -6.65 -13.04 13.34
CA VAL A 116 -7.79 -13.71 13.97
C VAL A 116 -8.96 -12.75 14.10
N TYR A 117 -8.78 -11.57 14.67
CA TYR A 117 -9.89 -10.63 14.86
C TYR A 117 -10.53 -10.14 13.55
N ILE A 118 -9.72 -9.83 12.53
CA ILE A 118 -10.26 -9.38 11.25
C ILE A 118 -11.00 -10.52 10.55
N PHE A 119 -10.43 -11.72 10.55
CA PHE A 119 -11.05 -12.87 9.90
C PHE A 119 -12.23 -13.44 10.68
N THR A 120 -12.30 -13.28 12.00
CA THR A 120 -13.52 -13.51 12.80
C THR A 120 -14.64 -12.55 12.38
N ALA A 121 -14.35 -11.27 12.14
CA ALA A 121 -15.37 -10.34 11.62
C ALA A 121 -15.85 -10.77 10.23
N LEU A 122 -14.93 -11.15 9.33
CA LEU A 122 -15.28 -11.65 8.00
C LEU A 122 -16.07 -12.96 8.06
N TYR A 123 -15.73 -13.86 8.98
CA TYR A 123 -16.44 -15.12 9.22
C TYR A 123 -17.91 -14.86 9.50
N TYR A 124 -18.25 -13.98 10.45
CA TYR A 124 -19.64 -13.64 10.74
C TYR A 124 -20.36 -12.92 9.58
N ILE A 125 -19.70 -11.96 8.93
CA ILE A 125 -20.29 -11.21 7.80
C ILE A 125 -20.62 -12.13 6.62
N THR A 126 -19.80 -13.15 6.38
CA THR A 126 -19.90 -14.05 5.22
C THR A 126 -20.69 -15.33 5.52
N SER A 127 -21.54 -15.31 6.54
CA SER A 127 -22.32 -16.47 6.97
C SER A 127 -21.42 -17.66 7.31
N HIS A 128 -20.48 -17.44 8.23
CA HIS A 128 -19.50 -18.43 8.69
C HIS A 128 -18.55 -18.88 7.55
N GLY A 129 -18.20 -17.96 6.65
CA GLY A 129 -17.28 -18.24 5.54
C GLY A 129 -17.91 -18.90 4.30
N VAL A 130 -19.20 -19.26 4.34
CA VAL A 130 -19.90 -19.97 3.24
C VAL A 130 -20.20 -19.05 2.07
N ASN A 131 -20.48 -17.77 2.32
CA ASN A 131 -20.81 -16.79 1.28
C ASN A 131 -19.54 -16.23 0.63
N ILE A 132 -18.91 -17.04 -0.23
CA ILE A 132 -17.69 -16.68 -0.97
C ILE A 132 -17.92 -15.45 -1.85
N ARG A 133 -19.10 -15.31 -2.46
CA ARG A 133 -19.38 -14.17 -3.33
C ARG A 133 -19.32 -12.85 -2.57
N LEU A 134 -19.92 -12.81 -1.38
CA LEU A 134 -19.83 -11.64 -0.51
C LEU A 134 -18.38 -11.37 -0.08
N ALA A 135 -17.63 -12.42 0.29
CA ALA A 135 -16.21 -12.29 0.60
C ALA A 135 -15.42 -11.66 -0.57
N GLN A 136 -15.67 -12.10 -1.81
CA GLN A 136 -15.01 -11.54 -3.00
C GLN A 136 -15.32 -10.07 -3.23
N TYR A 137 -16.55 -9.61 -2.98
CA TYR A 137 -16.86 -8.18 -3.04
C TYR A 137 -16.16 -7.38 -1.95
N ILE A 138 -16.08 -7.91 -0.72
CA ILE A 138 -15.33 -7.28 0.38
C ILE A 138 -13.84 -7.16 0.00
N PHE A 139 -13.25 -8.22 -0.54
CA PHE A 139 -11.86 -8.21 -0.98
C PHE A 139 -11.61 -7.31 -2.20
N ALA A 140 -12.60 -7.16 -3.10
CA ALA A 140 -12.55 -6.16 -4.16
C ALA A 140 -12.55 -4.74 -3.58
N VAL A 141 -13.30 -4.47 -2.52
CA VAL A 141 -13.20 -3.19 -1.80
C VAL A 141 -11.82 -2.99 -1.19
N PHE A 142 -11.24 -4.00 -0.54
CA PHE A 142 -9.86 -3.94 -0.03
C PHE A 142 -8.84 -3.67 -1.15
N TYR A 143 -9.02 -4.28 -2.31
CA TYR A 143 -8.20 -4.03 -3.50
C TYR A 143 -8.30 -2.57 -3.94
N LEU A 144 -9.52 -2.04 -4.11
CA LEU A 144 -9.75 -0.67 -4.56
C LEU A 144 -9.22 0.37 -3.58
N VAL A 145 -9.36 0.14 -2.27
CA VAL A 145 -8.78 0.99 -1.23
C VAL A 145 -7.25 0.94 -1.29
N THR A 146 -6.67 -0.25 -1.40
CA THR A 146 -5.21 -0.41 -1.55
C THR A 146 -4.70 0.35 -2.78
N LEU A 147 -5.41 0.24 -3.91
CA LEU A 147 -5.07 0.95 -5.14
C LEU A 147 -5.10 2.47 -4.95
N LEU A 148 -6.12 3.03 -4.27
CA LEU A 148 -6.17 4.46 -3.94
C LEU A 148 -4.99 4.91 -3.09
N LEU A 149 -4.62 4.13 -2.07
CA LEU A 149 -3.50 4.43 -1.19
C LEU A 149 -2.17 4.46 -1.97
N VAL A 150 -1.97 3.50 -2.88
CA VAL A 150 -0.80 3.43 -3.75
C VAL A 150 -0.79 4.60 -4.75
N PHE A 151 -1.93 4.90 -5.38
CA PHE A 151 -2.10 6.04 -6.28
C PHE A 151 -1.80 7.37 -5.59
N ARG A 152 -2.25 7.55 -4.35
CA ARG A 152 -1.96 8.74 -3.54
C ARG A 152 -0.46 8.87 -3.25
N ILE A 153 0.22 7.77 -2.92
CA ILE A 153 1.68 7.75 -2.72
C ILE A 153 2.39 8.26 -3.98
N TYR A 154 2.06 7.69 -5.14
CA TYR A 154 2.68 8.08 -6.41
C TYR A 154 2.35 9.52 -6.80
N HIS A 155 1.10 9.96 -6.65
CA HIS A 155 0.71 11.34 -6.91
C HIS A 155 1.53 12.33 -6.06
N ARG A 156 1.78 12.00 -4.78
CA ARG A 156 2.58 12.83 -3.88
C ARG A 156 4.07 12.85 -4.24
N THR A 157 4.61 11.79 -4.84
CA THR A 157 6.01 11.79 -5.32
C THR A 157 6.23 12.69 -6.54
N LYS A 158 5.22 12.85 -7.42
CA LYS A 158 5.33 13.58 -8.70
C LYS A 158 6.50 13.16 -9.60
N LYS A 159 7.08 11.97 -9.39
CA LYS A 159 8.25 11.47 -10.15
C LYS A 159 7.91 10.50 -11.27
N VAL A 160 6.71 9.90 -11.20
CA VAL A 160 6.29 8.87 -12.15
C VAL A 160 5.35 9.49 -13.17
N PRO A 161 5.66 9.39 -14.47
CA PRO A 161 4.75 9.84 -15.52
C PRO A 161 3.41 9.07 -15.51
N PRO A 162 2.27 9.72 -15.80
CA PRO A 162 0.95 9.10 -15.76
C PRO A 162 0.80 7.79 -16.56
N TYR A 163 1.46 7.67 -17.72
CA TYR A 163 1.35 6.47 -18.56
C TYR A 163 1.85 5.19 -17.86
N VAL A 164 2.74 5.30 -16.87
CA VAL A 164 3.28 4.13 -16.14
C VAL A 164 2.18 3.47 -15.31
N PHE A 165 1.21 4.24 -14.81
CA PHE A 165 0.10 3.69 -14.01
C PHE A 165 -0.79 2.76 -14.82
N PHE A 166 -0.93 2.99 -16.13
CA PHE A 166 -1.64 2.08 -17.02
C PHE A 166 -0.98 0.70 -17.02
N PHE A 167 0.34 0.62 -17.17
CA PHE A 167 1.07 -0.66 -17.13
C PHE A 167 1.01 -1.34 -15.77
N VAL A 168 1.02 -0.57 -14.67
CA VAL A 168 0.86 -1.11 -13.32
C VAL A 168 -0.53 -1.76 -13.17
N CYS A 169 -1.58 -1.12 -13.66
CA CYS A 169 -2.95 -1.68 -13.65
C CYS A 169 -3.06 -2.89 -14.58
N CYS A 170 -2.56 -2.82 -15.81
CA CYS A 170 -2.59 -3.94 -16.76
C CYS A 170 -1.76 -5.15 -16.32
N ALA A 171 -0.66 -4.96 -15.60
CA ALA A 171 0.14 -6.04 -15.03
C ALA A 171 -0.50 -6.68 -13.77
N SER A 172 -1.67 -6.21 -13.34
CA SER A 172 -2.30 -6.60 -12.07
C SER A 172 -3.05 -7.93 -12.11
N TYR A 173 -2.93 -8.76 -13.15
CA TYR A 173 -3.60 -10.08 -13.19
C TYR A 173 -3.33 -10.90 -11.92
N ARG A 174 -2.07 -10.92 -11.46
CA ARG A 174 -1.69 -11.62 -10.23
C ARG A 174 -2.32 -10.99 -8.98
N ILE A 175 -2.44 -9.68 -8.94
CA ILE A 175 -2.99 -8.95 -7.79
C ILE A 175 -4.49 -9.24 -7.67
N HIS A 176 -5.23 -9.19 -8.79
CA HIS A 176 -6.64 -9.60 -8.84
C HIS A 176 -6.82 -11.03 -8.34
N SER A 177 -5.93 -11.94 -8.75
CA SER A 177 -5.97 -13.33 -8.29
C SER A 177 -5.74 -13.47 -6.78
N ILE A 178 -4.78 -12.72 -6.21
CA ILE A 178 -4.46 -12.73 -4.78
C ILE A 178 -5.62 -12.17 -3.94
N PHE A 179 -6.16 -11.01 -4.34
CA PHE A 179 -7.22 -10.35 -3.59
C PHE A 179 -8.55 -11.08 -3.75
N VAL A 180 -9.00 -11.31 -4.99
CA VAL A 180 -10.41 -11.62 -5.28
C VAL A 180 -10.63 -13.10 -5.62
N LEU A 181 -9.64 -13.82 -6.15
CA LEU A 181 -9.83 -15.23 -6.51
C LEU A 181 -9.37 -16.21 -5.43
N ARG A 182 -8.52 -15.76 -4.49
CA ARG A 182 -7.95 -16.59 -3.42
C ARG A 182 -8.25 -16.10 -2.02
N LEU A 183 -8.59 -14.81 -1.87
CA LEU A 183 -8.96 -14.19 -0.58
C LEU A 183 -7.85 -14.28 0.49
N PHE A 184 -6.59 -14.09 0.08
CA PHE A 184 -5.45 -14.19 0.99
C PHE A 184 -5.41 -13.10 2.05
N ASN A 185 -4.74 -13.34 3.18
CA ASN A 185 -4.59 -12.34 4.22
C ASN A 185 -3.59 -11.20 3.89
N ASP A 186 -2.63 -11.42 2.97
CA ASP A 186 -1.66 -10.40 2.53
C ASP A 186 -2.31 -9.09 2.09
N PRO A 187 -3.36 -9.10 1.23
CA PRO A 187 -4.21 -7.96 0.94
C PRO A 187 -4.47 -7.01 2.11
N VAL A 188 -4.98 -7.56 3.22
CA VAL A 188 -5.38 -6.78 4.39
C VAL A 188 -4.15 -6.17 5.07
N ALA A 189 -3.09 -6.96 5.26
CA ALA A 189 -1.85 -6.47 5.86
C ALA A 189 -1.20 -5.36 5.01
N MET A 190 -1.16 -5.53 3.68
CA MET A 190 -0.58 -4.54 2.78
C MET A 190 -1.43 -3.27 2.69
N MET A 191 -2.76 -3.38 2.70
CA MET A 191 -3.67 -2.22 2.76
C MET A 191 -3.37 -1.35 3.99
N LEU A 192 -3.26 -1.97 5.18
CA LEU A 192 -2.92 -1.28 6.43
C LEU A 192 -1.52 -0.65 6.37
N LEU A 193 -0.54 -1.36 5.80
CA LEU A 193 0.82 -0.83 5.60
C LEU A 193 0.82 0.40 4.68
N PHE A 194 0.16 0.34 3.53
CA PHE A 194 0.09 1.49 2.61
C PHE A 194 -0.67 2.68 3.22
N ALA A 195 -1.66 2.42 4.06
CA ALA A 195 -2.32 3.46 4.83
C ALA A 195 -1.37 4.09 5.87
N ALA A 196 -0.56 3.28 6.56
CA ALA A 196 0.46 3.78 7.49
C ALA A 196 1.50 4.67 6.78
N VAL A 197 1.96 4.26 5.60
CA VAL A 197 2.87 5.05 4.75
C VAL A 197 2.25 6.39 4.38
N ASN A 198 0.98 6.39 3.98
CA ASN A 198 0.24 7.61 3.66
C ASN A 198 0.18 8.56 4.87
N LEU A 199 -0.06 8.04 6.08
CA LEU A 199 -0.05 8.83 7.32
C LEU A 199 1.34 9.41 7.63
N PHE A 200 2.41 8.63 7.43
CA PHE A 200 3.79 9.12 7.58
C PHE A 200 4.09 10.26 6.60
N MET A 201 3.62 10.15 5.36
CA MET A 201 3.78 11.19 4.33
C MET A 201 3.01 12.48 4.63
N ASP A 202 1.99 12.42 5.48
CA ASP A 202 1.21 13.56 5.93
C ASP A 202 1.67 14.09 7.31
N GLY A 203 2.73 13.50 7.89
CA GLY A 203 3.25 13.89 9.20
C GLY A 203 2.48 13.31 10.41
N HIS A 204 1.49 12.44 10.19
CA HIS A 204 0.72 11.80 11.26
C HIS A 204 1.42 10.56 11.83
N TRP A 205 2.61 10.75 12.40
CA TRP A 205 3.52 9.67 12.78
C TRP A 205 2.97 8.69 13.83
N THR A 206 2.28 9.17 14.86
CA THR A 206 1.72 8.30 15.91
C THR A 206 0.63 7.38 15.36
N LEU A 207 -0.28 7.92 14.54
CA LEU A 207 -1.32 7.13 13.87
C LEU A 207 -0.71 6.16 12.86
N GLY A 208 0.30 6.59 12.11
CA GLY A 208 1.04 5.72 11.19
C GLY A 208 1.71 4.56 11.91
N CYS A 209 2.32 4.78 13.09
CA CYS A 209 2.89 3.72 13.92
C CYS A 209 1.82 2.75 14.44
N GLY A 210 0.67 3.27 14.88
CA GLY A 210 -0.46 2.44 15.28
C GLY A 210 -0.94 1.53 14.15
N LEU A 211 -1.16 2.10 12.97
CA LEU A 211 -1.64 1.37 11.79
C LEU A 211 -0.59 0.40 11.23
N TYR A 212 0.69 0.76 11.30
CA TYR A 212 1.80 -0.14 11.00
C TYR A 212 1.82 -1.34 11.95
N SER A 213 1.60 -1.13 13.25
CA SER A 213 1.50 -2.24 14.21
C SER A 213 0.31 -3.14 13.89
N LEU A 214 -0.85 -2.58 13.54
CA LEU A 214 -2.00 -3.36 13.08
C LEU A 214 -1.67 -4.19 11.81
N ALA A 215 -0.90 -3.63 10.86
CA ALA A 215 -0.45 -4.38 9.69
C ALA A 215 0.44 -5.58 10.08
N VAL A 216 1.37 -5.38 11.03
CA VAL A 216 2.22 -6.45 11.59
C VAL A 216 1.39 -7.52 12.30
N SER A 217 0.33 -7.14 13.03
CA SER A 217 -0.50 -8.12 13.74
C SER A 217 -1.37 -8.96 12.79
N VAL A 218 -1.58 -8.54 11.54
CA VAL A 218 -2.23 -9.37 10.52
C VAL A 218 -1.22 -10.31 9.85
N LYS A 219 -0.04 -9.80 9.50
CA LYS A 219 1.01 -10.62 8.91
C LYS A 219 2.38 -10.18 9.38
N MET A 220 3.10 -11.08 10.04
CA MET A 220 4.46 -10.84 10.53
C MET A 220 5.42 -10.36 9.43
N ASN A 221 5.08 -10.64 8.17
CA ASN A 221 5.88 -10.25 7.03
C ASN A 221 6.14 -8.75 6.93
N VAL A 222 5.25 -7.93 7.49
CA VAL A 222 5.37 -6.48 7.53
C VAL A 222 6.52 -6.02 8.44
N LEU A 223 7.02 -6.86 9.36
CA LEU A 223 8.20 -6.54 10.19
C LEU A 223 9.45 -6.22 9.38
N LEU A 224 9.54 -6.69 8.12
CA LEU A 224 10.67 -6.36 7.25
C LEU A 224 10.79 -4.86 6.93
N PHE A 225 9.73 -4.07 7.14
CA PHE A 225 9.75 -2.62 7.02
C PHE A 225 10.21 -1.91 8.30
N ALA A 226 10.32 -2.62 9.44
CA ALA A 226 10.65 -2.04 10.74
C ALA A 226 12.01 -1.32 10.78
N PRO A 227 13.10 -1.83 10.19
CA PRO A 227 14.38 -1.11 10.18
C PRO A 227 14.29 0.23 9.45
N GLY A 228 13.55 0.28 8.32
CA GLY A 228 13.31 1.51 7.58
C GLY A 228 12.48 2.52 8.36
N LEU A 229 11.43 2.06 9.05
CA LEU A 229 10.61 2.88 9.92
C LEU A 229 11.40 3.41 11.13
N LEU A 230 12.20 2.57 11.79
CA LEU A 230 13.05 2.98 12.92
C LEU A 230 14.01 4.09 12.50
N PHE A 231 14.65 3.94 11.34
CA PHE A 231 15.53 4.96 10.80
C PHE A 231 14.80 6.29 10.58
N LEU A 232 13.59 6.25 10.02
CA LEU A 232 12.76 7.44 9.80
C LEU A 232 12.36 8.13 11.12
N LEU A 233 11.94 7.35 12.12
CA LEU A 233 11.56 7.88 13.43
C LEU A 233 12.75 8.53 14.14
N LEU A 234 13.92 7.88 14.14
CA LEU A 234 15.15 8.46 14.70
C LEU A 234 15.56 9.72 13.92
N SER A 235 15.45 9.70 12.59
CA SER A 235 15.76 10.85 11.75
C SER A 235 14.84 12.03 12.01
N GLU A 236 13.55 11.80 12.23
CA GLU A 236 12.58 12.87 12.48
C GLU A 236 12.62 13.36 13.93
N PHE A 237 12.72 12.46 14.91
CA PHE A 237 12.42 12.76 16.31
C PHE A 237 13.59 12.58 17.27
N GLY A 238 14.64 11.86 16.90
CA GLY A 238 15.70 11.43 17.82
C GLY A 238 15.25 10.27 18.72
N LEU A 239 16.11 9.83 19.65
CA LEU A 239 15.86 8.61 20.43
C LEU A 239 14.69 8.76 21.41
N ILE A 240 14.72 9.79 22.27
CA ILE A 240 13.77 9.96 23.38
C ILE A 240 12.32 10.02 22.88
N ARG A 241 12.09 10.80 21.82
CA ARG A 241 10.76 10.95 21.24
C ARG A 241 10.34 9.77 20.36
N THR A 242 11.25 8.88 19.99
CA THR A 242 10.94 7.64 19.24
C THR A 242 10.42 6.54 20.16
N ILE A 243 10.94 6.45 21.39
CA ILE A 243 10.52 5.45 22.40
C ILE A 243 8.99 5.35 22.52
N PRO A 244 8.22 6.43 22.78
CA PRO A 244 6.77 6.31 22.94
C PRO A 244 6.04 5.80 21.69
N LYS A 245 6.56 6.04 20.48
CA LYS A 245 5.96 5.49 19.24
C LYS A 245 6.21 3.99 19.13
N LEU A 246 7.40 3.52 19.51
CA LEU A 246 7.72 2.10 19.55
C LEU A 246 6.95 1.39 20.67
N SER A 247 6.82 2.03 21.83
CA SER A 247 5.99 1.54 22.94
C SER A 247 4.52 1.41 22.53
N LEU A 248 3.98 2.34 21.73
CA LEU A 248 2.64 2.21 21.16
C LEU A 248 2.54 0.97 20.26
N CYS A 249 3.50 0.77 19.35
CA CYS A 249 3.51 -0.42 18.50
C CYS A 249 3.51 -1.71 19.33
N ALA A 250 4.40 -1.80 20.33
CA ALA A 250 4.49 -2.96 21.22
C ALA A 250 3.20 -3.15 22.04
N GLY A 251 2.63 -2.07 22.56
CA GLY A 251 1.38 -2.09 23.32
C GLY A 251 0.22 -2.66 22.51
N ILE A 252 0.09 -2.29 21.22
CA ILE A 252 -0.92 -2.87 20.33
C ILE A 252 -0.71 -4.37 20.13
N GLN A 253 0.54 -4.83 19.94
CA GLN A 253 0.82 -6.27 19.79
C GLN A 253 0.48 -7.05 21.05
N LEU A 254 0.84 -6.52 22.23
CA LEU A 254 0.52 -7.14 23.51
C LEU A 254 -0.98 -7.16 23.77
N PHE A 255 -1.68 -6.06 23.47
CA PHE A 255 -3.12 -5.97 23.65
C PHE A 255 -3.88 -6.97 22.78
N LEU A 256 -3.57 -7.03 21.49
CA LEU A 256 -4.19 -7.99 20.56
C LEU A 256 -3.77 -9.43 20.88
N GLY A 257 -2.51 -9.65 21.26
CA GLY A 257 -2.01 -10.98 21.61
C GLY A 257 -2.45 -11.48 22.99
N LEU A 258 -3.02 -10.62 23.83
CA LEU A 258 -3.23 -10.89 25.26
C LEU A 258 -3.94 -12.22 25.55
N PRO A 259 -5.10 -12.56 24.97
CA PRO A 259 -5.78 -13.81 25.31
C PRO A 259 -4.93 -15.05 24.99
N PHE A 260 -4.18 -15.01 23.88
CA PHE A 260 -3.32 -16.11 23.44
C PHE A 260 -2.02 -16.19 24.26
N LEU A 261 -1.50 -15.03 24.68
CA LEU A 261 -0.33 -14.92 25.56
C LEU A 261 -0.62 -15.41 26.98
N LEU A 262 -1.86 -15.27 27.47
CA LEU A 262 -2.26 -15.78 28.78
C LEU A 262 -2.42 -17.30 28.78
N ASP A 263 -2.88 -17.88 27.67
CA ASP A 263 -3.11 -19.31 27.55
C ASP A 263 -1.81 -20.10 27.25
N ASN A 264 -1.09 -19.72 26.19
CA ASN A 264 0.19 -20.35 25.82
C ASN A 264 1.14 -19.34 25.15
N PRO A 265 1.93 -18.57 25.92
CA PRO A 265 2.76 -17.51 25.36
C PRO A 265 3.87 -18.03 24.43
N ILE A 266 4.45 -19.19 24.73
CA ILE A 266 5.46 -19.82 23.87
C ILE A 266 4.82 -20.31 22.57
N GLY A 267 3.65 -20.94 22.66
CA GLY A 267 2.86 -21.38 21.51
C GLY A 267 2.49 -20.21 20.59
N TYR A 268 1.98 -19.12 21.17
CA TYR A 268 1.64 -17.91 20.42
C TYR A 268 2.85 -17.33 19.69
N VAL A 269 3.94 -17.02 20.40
CA VAL A 269 5.11 -16.37 19.79
C VAL A 269 5.77 -17.26 18.73
N SER A 270 5.92 -18.57 19.01
CA SER A 270 6.56 -19.49 18.08
C SER A 270 5.76 -19.73 16.79
N ARG A 271 4.42 -19.68 16.86
CA ARG A 271 3.53 -19.85 15.70
C ARG A 271 3.29 -18.54 14.95
N ALA A 272 2.90 -17.47 15.66
CA ALA A 272 2.57 -16.17 15.07
C ALA A 272 3.78 -15.47 14.43
N PHE A 273 4.97 -15.67 15.01
CA PHE A 273 6.24 -15.09 14.56
C PHE A 273 7.27 -16.19 14.26
N ASP A 274 6.86 -17.19 13.48
CA ASP A 274 7.69 -18.33 13.10
C ASP A 274 8.84 -17.91 12.16
N LEU A 275 9.97 -17.51 12.74
CA LEU A 275 11.22 -17.19 12.05
C LEU A 275 11.99 -18.44 11.59
N GLY A 276 11.61 -19.63 12.08
CA GLY A 276 12.26 -20.90 11.78
C GLY A 276 11.71 -21.60 10.53
N ARG A 277 10.58 -21.12 10.00
CA ARG A 277 9.92 -21.69 8.82
C ARG A 277 10.85 -21.74 7.61
N GLN A 278 11.08 -22.94 7.10
CA GLN A 278 11.81 -23.15 5.86
C GLN A 278 10.89 -23.05 4.65
N PHE A 279 11.39 -22.41 3.58
CA PHE A 279 10.71 -22.44 2.30
C PHE A 279 10.81 -23.84 1.70
N MET A 280 9.70 -24.36 1.20
CA MET A 280 9.70 -25.67 0.54
C MET A 280 10.07 -25.48 -0.92
N PHE A 281 11.01 -26.27 -1.44
CA PHE A 281 11.45 -26.17 -2.83
C PHE A 281 10.32 -26.36 -3.84
N LYS A 282 9.30 -27.18 -3.54
CA LYS A 282 8.13 -27.35 -4.40
C LYS A 282 7.33 -26.08 -4.66
N TRP A 283 7.39 -25.10 -3.75
CA TRP A 283 6.64 -23.84 -3.85
C TRP A 283 7.48 -22.67 -4.37
N THR A 284 8.78 -22.87 -4.63
CA THR A 284 9.62 -21.79 -5.11
C THR A 284 9.49 -21.61 -6.62
N VAL A 285 9.11 -20.41 -7.05
CA VAL A 285 9.05 -20.03 -8.47
C VAL A 285 10.38 -19.42 -8.90
N ASN A 286 10.87 -18.44 -8.13
CA ASN A 286 12.07 -17.68 -8.50
C ASN A 286 13.38 -18.48 -8.32
N TRP A 287 13.40 -19.45 -7.41
CA TRP A 287 14.58 -20.29 -7.16
C TRP A 287 14.52 -21.65 -7.84
N ARG A 288 13.57 -21.84 -8.77
CA ARG A 288 13.39 -23.12 -9.45
C ARG A 288 14.60 -23.50 -10.32
N PHE A 289 15.44 -22.53 -10.66
CA PHE A 289 16.72 -22.75 -11.35
C PHE A 289 17.79 -23.40 -10.46
N LEU A 290 17.67 -23.32 -9.13
CA LEU A 290 18.60 -24.00 -8.22
C LEU A 290 18.18 -25.46 -8.01
N PRO A 291 19.14 -26.38 -7.85
CA PRO A 291 18.82 -27.73 -7.42
C PRO A 291 18.34 -27.73 -5.95
N GLU A 292 17.46 -28.66 -5.62
CA GLU A 292 16.79 -28.74 -4.30
C GLU A 292 17.79 -28.84 -3.14
N TRP A 293 18.84 -29.64 -3.29
CA TRP A 293 19.88 -29.79 -2.26
C TRP A 293 20.60 -28.47 -1.93
N LEU A 294 20.75 -27.59 -2.93
CA LEU A 294 21.37 -26.28 -2.76
C LEU A 294 20.36 -25.29 -2.16
N PHE A 295 19.11 -25.33 -2.62
CA PHE A 295 18.04 -24.50 -2.07
C PHE A 295 17.79 -24.78 -0.58
N LEU A 296 17.83 -26.04 -0.15
CA LEU A 296 17.63 -26.42 1.26
C LEU A 296 18.90 -26.24 2.12
N ASN A 297 20.02 -25.84 1.51
CA ASN A 297 21.30 -25.73 2.20
C ASN A 297 21.30 -24.56 3.20
N ARG A 298 21.56 -24.87 4.48
CA ARG A 298 21.63 -23.87 5.55
C ARG A 298 22.70 -22.81 5.32
N TYR A 299 23.85 -23.19 4.75
CA TYR A 299 24.92 -22.25 4.42
C TYR A 299 24.47 -21.24 3.36
N LEU A 300 23.69 -21.67 2.36
CA LEU A 300 23.12 -20.75 1.37
C LEU A 300 22.15 -19.76 2.04
N HIS A 301 21.26 -20.23 2.91
CA HIS A 301 20.34 -19.34 3.64
C HIS A 301 21.09 -18.31 4.51
N PHE A 302 22.14 -18.73 5.23
CA PHE A 302 22.97 -17.81 6.00
C PHE A 302 23.74 -16.83 5.12
N LEU A 303 24.28 -17.28 3.98
CA LEU A 303 24.97 -16.41 3.02
C LEU A 303 24.02 -15.35 2.45
N LEU A 304 22.80 -15.74 2.09
CA LEU A 304 21.77 -14.82 1.59
C LEU A 304 21.36 -13.80 2.66
N LEU A 305 21.20 -14.25 3.90
CA LEU A 305 20.92 -13.36 5.03
C LEU A 305 22.08 -12.39 5.26
N ALA A 306 23.32 -12.87 5.26
CA ALA A 306 24.51 -12.03 5.41
C ALA A 306 24.63 -11.00 4.28
N ALA A 307 24.41 -11.42 3.03
CA ALA A 307 24.41 -10.53 1.86
C ALA A 307 23.29 -9.48 1.97
N HIS A 308 22.12 -9.85 2.47
CA HIS A 308 21.01 -8.91 2.71
C HIS A 308 21.38 -7.88 3.79
N LEU A 309 21.87 -8.32 4.94
CA LEU A 309 22.30 -7.45 6.04
C LEU A 309 23.44 -6.53 5.61
N LEU A 310 24.42 -7.05 4.87
CA LEU A 310 25.51 -6.25 4.29
C LEU A 310 24.97 -5.19 3.33
N THR A 311 24.00 -5.55 2.48
CA THR A 311 23.36 -4.60 1.57
C THR A 311 22.66 -3.49 2.36
N LEU A 312 21.86 -3.82 3.37
CA LEU A 312 21.22 -2.84 4.25
C LEU A 312 22.27 -1.92 4.90
N LEU A 313 23.36 -2.48 5.41
CA LEU A 313 24.44 -1.74 6.02
C LEU A 313 25.12 -0.79 5.02
N LEU A 314 25.42 -1.25 3.81
CA LEU A 314 25.96 -0.40 2.74
C LEU A 314 25.01 0.74 2.37
N PHE A 315 23.69 0.50 2.38
CA PHE A 315 22.69 1.53 2.17
C PHE A 315 22.70 2.57 3.30
N VAL A 316 22.74 2.11 4.56
CA VAL A 316 22.86 2.96 5.74
C VAL A 316 24.08 3.88 5.60
N PHE A 317 25.25 3.34 5.25
CA PHE A 317 26.50 4.11 5.22
C PHE A 317 26.71 4.95 3.96
N ARG A 318 26.24 4.51 2.78
CA ARG A 318 26.52 5.19 1.51
C ARG A 318 25.37 6.04 0.96
N ARG A 319 24.12 5.69 1.27
CA ARG A 319 22.94 6.38 0.71
C ARG A 319 22.13 7.12 1.75
N TRP A 320 22.08 6.61 2.98
CA TRP A 320 21.23 7.16 4.03
C TRP A 320 22.00 8.08 4.98
N LYS A 321 23.28 7.79 5.23
CA LYS A 321 24.19 8.67 5.97
C LYS A 321 24.49 9.93 5.16
N ARG A 322 24.34 11.10 5.80
CA ARG A 322 24.76 12.37 5.20
C ARG A 322 26.29 12.46 5.19
N PRO A 323 26.91 12.97 4.11
CA PRO A 323 28.35 13.25 4.09
C PRO A 323 28.75 14.08 5.31
N GLY A 324 29.76 13.63 6.05
CA GLY A 324 30.29 14.36 7.22
C GLY A 324 29.53 14.20 8.55
N VAL A 325 28.44 13.42 8.60
CA VAL A 325 27.65 13.24 9.85
C VAL A 325 27.75 11.81 10.36
N SER A 326 28.06 11.64 11.65
CA SER A 326 28.05 10.32 12.30
C SER A 326 26.63 9.80 12.48
N ILE A 327 26.41 8.49 12.36
CA ILE A 327 25.08 7.87 12.58
C ILE A 327 24.58 8.13 14.00
N PHE A 328 25.49 8.26 14.97
CA PHE A 328 25.16 8.58 16.36
C PHE A 328 24.51 9.97 16.53
N GLU A 329 24.62 10.88 15.56
CA GLU A 329 23.89 12.15 15.57
C GLU A 329 22.37 11.96 15.39
N LEU A 330 21.92 10.82 14.81
CA LEU A 330 20.50 10.48 14.72
C LEU A 330 19.87 10.18 16.08
N LEU A 331 20.68 9.76 17.07
CA LEU A 331 20.20 9.51 18.42
C LEU A 331 19.90 10.81 19.17
N LYS A 332 20.59 11.91 18.81
CA LYS A 332 20.39 13.23 19.42
C LYS A 332 19.08 13.84 18.97
N ASP A 333 18.51 14.67 19.86
CA ASP A 333 17.34 15.46 19.54
C ASP A 333 17.57 16.33 18.30
N PRO A 334 16.59 16.44 17.39
CA PRO A 334 16.67 17.24 16.17
C PRO A 334 17.25 18.65 16.36
N GLY A 335 16.85 19.35 17.44
CA GLY A 335 17.31 20.71 17.75
C GLY A 335 18.75 20.81 18.26
N LYS A 336 19.39 19.69 18.64
CA LYS A 336 20.78 19.64 19.13
C LYS A 336 21.76 19.15 18.05
N ARG A 337 21.29 18.90 16.83
CA ARG A 337 22.11 18.36 15.73
C ARG A 337 22.92 19.47 15.07
N LYS A 338 24.16 19.15 14.70
CA LYS A 338 25.06 20.09 13.99
C LYS A 338 24.48 20.59 12.66
N ILE A 339 23.61 19.79 12.05
CA ILE A 339 22.91 20.14 10.80
C ILE A 339 21.42 19.93 11.05
N PRO A 340 20.55 20.91 10.74
CA PRO A 340 19.13 20.76 10.94
C PRO A 340 18.56 19.58 10.12
N PRO A 341 17.48 18.95 10.61
CA PRO A 341 16.78 17.94 9.83
C PRO A 341 16.24 18.59 8.56
N ARG A 342 16.70 18.15 7.38
CA ARG A 342 15.95 18.31 6.13
C ARG A 342 14.54 17.80 6.37
N GLU A 343 13.52 18.59 6.00
CA GLU A 343 12.15 18.09 5.96
C GLU A 343 12.13 16.76 5.23
N ASN A 344 11.55 15.74 5.86
CA ASN A 344 11.42 14.41 5.27
C ASN A 344 10.52 14.51 4.03
N THR A 345 11.13 14.81 2.89
CA THR A 345 10.45 14.85 1.61
C THR A 345 9.84 13.47 1.38
N VAL A 346 8.64 13.42 0.79
CA VAL A 346 7.92 12.18 0.44
C VAL A 346 8.84 11.11 -0.18
N ASP A 347 9.79 11.55 -0.99
CA ASP A 347 10.83 10.72 -1.61
C ASP A 347 11.75 10.00 -0.62
N HIS A 348 12.13 10.66 0.48
CA HIS A 348 12.93 10.04 1.52
C HIS A 348 12.11 8.93 2.18
N ILE A 349 10.89 9.21 2.64
CA ILE A 349 10.02 8.22 3.30
C ILE A 349 9.85 6.96 2.43
N LEU A 350 9.66 7.14 1.12
CA LEU A 350 9.49 6.04 0.17
C LEU A 350 10.81 5.36 -0.21
N LEU A 351 11.93 6.07 -0.28
CA LEU A 351 13.26 5.48 -0.47
C LEU A 351 13.59 4.53 0.70
N PHE A 352 13.16 4.86 1.91
CA PHE A 352 13.41 4.07 3.12
C PHE A 352 12.42 2.92 3.30
N HIS A 353 11.15 3.08 2.93
CA HIS A 353 10.14 2.00 3.02
C HIS A 353 10.17 1.04 1.82
N PHE A 354 10.29 1.55 0.58
CA PHE A 354 9.97 0.79 -0.63
C PHE A 354 11.17 0.39 -1.47
N ASN A 355 12.25 1.18 -1.51
CA ASN A 355 13.11 1.12 -2.69
C ASN A 355 13.88 -0.19 -2.89
N LYS A 356 14.13 -1.01 -1.86
CA LYS A 356 14.73 -2.36 -2.07
C LYS A 356 14.31 -3.47 -1.11
N THR A 357 13.52 -3.17 -0.07
CA THR A 357 12.83 -4.23 0.67
C THR A 357 11.96 -5.02 -0.30
N LEU A 358 11.25 -4.39 -1.25
CA LEU A 358 10.47 -5.10 -2.26
C LEU A 358 11.29 -5.93 -3.27
N LEU A 359 12.49 -5.50 -3.66
CA LEU A 359 13.32 -6.25 -4.64
C LEU A 359 13.88 -7.55 -4.06
N LEU A 360 14.22 -7.57 -2.77
CA LEU A 360 14.68 -8.78 -2.07
C LEU A 360 13.52 -9.57 -1.42
N VAL A 361 12.45 -8.90 -1.00
CA VAL A 361 11.27 -9.55 -0.42
C VAL A 361 10.36 -10.16 -1.48
N ASN A 362 10.23 -9.61 -2.70
CA ASN A 362 9.67 -10.37 -3.83
C ASN A 362 10.54 -11.57 -4.22
N TRP A 363 11.81 -11.58 -3.81
CA TRP A 363 12.72 -12.72 -3.96
C TRP A 363 12.61 -13.75 -2.82
N LEU A 364 12.15 -13.32 -1.63
CA LEU A 364 12.10 -14.11 -0.40
C LEU A 364 10.67 -14.44 0.07
N LYS A 365 9.62 -13.83 -0.48
CA LYS A 365 8.22 -14.05 -0.07
C LYS A 365 7.34 -14.32 -1.27
N HIS A 366 7.32 -15.59 -1.65
CA HIS A 366 6.17 -16.16 -2.33
C HIS A 366 5.73 -17.40 -1.56
N LYS A 367 4.87 -17.18 -0.57
CA LYS A 367 3.65 -17.94 -0.39
C LYS A 367 2.53 -16.91 -0.41
#